data_AF-A0A7K2HYI7-F1
#
_entry.id   AF-A0A7K2HYI7-F1
#
_cell.length_a   1.000
_cell.length_b   1.000
_cell.length_c   1.000
_cell.angle_alpha   90.00
_cell.angle_beta   90.00
_cell.angle_gamma   90.00
#
_symmetry.space_group_name_H-M   'P 1'
#
loop_
_entity.id
_entity.type
_entity.pdbx_description
1 polymer ?
#
loop_
_entity_poly.entity_id
_entity_poly.type
_entity_poly.pdbx_seq_one_letter_code
_entity_poly.pdbx_strand_id
1 'polypeptide(L)'
;MAEYPRTRDDSDAANITPSAASAIEPLPELETVTDADDLTLYGVLDPADDIEAALELELTFLAALLFAPAAIARQVITAVIGTRDESAPDLTVLPVDTTLFLGPANRLIFDAAVTLIDEGTPATPQLVQARLTDQNLHRHTKNAMLDIISPATPRATVVGGADLPHLAAALVDAWYRRGYRALVTRMHQMIATRPVDELGGHWTALTAHQQTAERRRLTVRDNLARI
;
A
#
# COMPACT_ATOMS: atom_id res chain seq x y z
N MET A 1 47.17 40.17 57.47
CA MET A 1 47.01 41.43 56.72
C MET A 1 47.69 41.21 55.38
N ALA A 2 47.02 41.03 54.24
CA ALA A 2 45.86 41.77 53.76
C ALA A 2 44.66 40.89 53.35
N GLU A 3 43.51 41.56 53.29
CA GLU A 3 42.13 41.09 53.17
C GLU A 3 41.72 40.61 51.77
N TYR A 4 40.74 39.70 51.77
CA TYR A 4 39.94 39.27 50.62
C TYR A 4 39.06 40.41 50.07
N PRO A 5 38.54 40.23 48.84
CA PRO A 5 37.08 40.13 48.78
C PRO A 5 36.64 38.80 48.17
N ARG A 6 35.72 38.15 48.90
CA ARG A 6 34.85 37.09 48.41
C ARG A 6 33.87 37.73 47.41
N THR A 7 33.76 37.16 46.22
CA THR A 7 32.55 37.25 45.42
C THR A 7 31.84 35.91 45.50
N ARG A 8 30.74 35.91 46.25
CA ARG A 8 29.67 34.92 46.22
C ARG A 8 28.46 35.67 45.68
N ASP A 9 27.98 35.25 44.53
CA ASP A 9 26.63 35.41 44.00
C ASP A 9 26.52 34.21 43.04
N ASP A 10 25.90 33.09 43.44
CA ASP A 10 24.45 32.85 43.44
C ASP A 10 23.77 33.42 42.18
N SER A 11 22.95 32.56 41.57
CA SER A 11 22.09 32.83 40.40
C SER A 11 22.75 32.64 39.03
N ASP A 12 22.89 31.39 38.63
CA ASP A 12 22.11 30.90 37.50
C ASP A 12 22.37 29.40 37.38
N ALA A 13 21.59 28.63 38.15
CA ALA A 13 21.14 27.35 37.67
C ALA A 13 20.54 27.63 36.30
N ALA A 14 21.35 27.44 35.24
CA ALA A 14 20.90 27.54 33.87
C ALA A 14 19.63 26.72 33.82
N ASN A 15 18.52 27.44 33.71
CA ASN A 15 17.19 26.93 33.68
C ASN A 15 17.17 26.07 32.42
N ILE A 16 17.44 24.77 32.60
CA ILE A 16 17.10 23.75 31.63
C ILE A 16 15.58 23.70 31.69
N THR A 17 14.95 24.73 31.12
CA THR A 17 13.62 24.59 30.57
C THR A 17 13.74 23.36 29.67
N PRO A 18 13.04 22.24 29.98
CA PRO A 18 12.97 21.14 29.04
C PRO A 18 12.45 21.74 27.75
N SER A 19 13.32 21.76 26.73
CA SER A 19 12.97 22.21 25.40
C SER A 19 11.70 21.47 25.05
N ALA A 20 10.63 22.25 24.86
CA ALA A 20 9.32 21.77 24.53
C ALA A 20 9.43 20.65 23.51
N ALA A 21 8.78 19.53 23.83
CA ALA A 21 8.58 18.36 22.99
C ALA A 21 8.77 18.73 21.52
N SER A 22 9.91 18.33 20.95
CA SER A 22 10.06 18.32 19.49
C SER A 22 8.93 17.43 19.02
N ALA A 23 7.90 18.06 18.45
CA ALA A 23 6.76 17.37 17.90
C ALA A 23 7.31 16.24 17.02
N ILE A 24 7.02 15.01 17.44
CA ILE A 24 7.30 13.81 16.69
C ILE A 24 6.52 14.01 15.40
N GLU A 25 7.18 14.41 14.32
CA GLU A 25 6.55 14.39 13.01
C GLU A 25 6.35 12.89 12.71
N PRO A 26 5.10 12.38 12.77
CA PRO A 26 4.88 10.97 12.59
C PRO A 26 5.31 10.63 11.16
N LEU A 27 6.27 9.71 11.04
CA LEU A 27 6.59 9.13 9.73
C LEU A 27 5.27 8.66 9.11
N PRO A 28 5.05 8.95 7.81
CA PRO A 28 3.78 8.69 7.16
C PRO A 28 3.38 7.23 7.35
N GLU A 29 2.09 7.02 7.63
CA GLU A 29 1.48 5.70 7.61
C GLU A 29 1.79 5.06 6.26
N LEU A 30 2.04 3.75 6.22
CA LEU A 30 2.37 3.04 4.96
C LEU A 30 1.33 3.29 3.85
N GLU A 31 0.13 3.68 4.25
CA GLU A 31 -1.06 4.01 3.46
C GLU A 31 -1.05 5.40 2.83
N THR A 32 -0.21 6.31 3.34
CA THR A 32 -0.07 7.70 2.89
C THR A 32 1.16 7.89 1.99
N VAL A 33 1.92 6.82 1.75
CA VAL A 33 3.05 6.82 0.82
C VAL A 33 2.50 6.69 -0.59
N THR A 34 2.36 7.82 -1.28
CA THR A 34 1.92 7.91 -2.68
C THR A 34 3.07 7.76 -3.68
N ASP A 35 4.31 7.91 -3.20
CA ASP A 35 5.50 7.96 -4.04
C ASP A 35 6.02 6.54 -4.26
N ALA A 36 5.96 6.03 -5.49
CA ALA A 36 6.35 4.66 -5.85
C ALA A 36 7.87 4.49 -6.01
N ASP A 37 8.64 5.58 -5.92
CA ASP A 37 10.05 5.62 -6.27
C ASP A 37 10.99 5.28 -5.09
N ASP A 38 10.50 5.21 -3.84
CA ASP A 38 11.30 4.84 -2.66
C ASP A 38 11.03 3.41 -2.18
N LEU A 39 11.90 2.49 -2.60
CA LEU A 39 11.89 1.07 -2.23
C LEU A 39 12.10 0.83 -0.72
N THR A 40 12.62 1.80 0.03
CA THR A 40 12.79 1.68 1.49
C THR A 40 11.46 1.88 2.24
N LEU A 41 10.44 2.45 1.59
CA LEU A 41 9.10 2.65 2.14
C LEU A 41 8.17 1.46 1.89
N TYR A 42 8.37 0.70 0.81
CA TYR A 42 7.53 -0.47 0.45
C TYR A 42 8.15 -1.83 0.78
N GLY A 43 9.40 -1.83 1.21
CA GLY A 43 10.15 -3.04 1.52
C GLY A 43 10.77 -3.63 0.27
N VAL A 44 12.03 -4.03 0.41
CA VAL A 44 12.77 -4.73 -0.63
C VAL A 44 12.21 -6.16 -0.74
N LEU A 45 11.74 -6.53 -1.93
CA LEU A 45 11.41 -7.92 -2.26
C LEU A 45 12.71 -8.72 -2.34
N ASP A 46 12.70 -9.96 -1.84
CA ASP A 46 13.83 -10.87 -1.98
C ASP A 46 14.10 -11.10 -3.48
N PRO A 47 15.33 -10.90 -4.01
CA PRO A 47 15.54 -10.68 -5.45
C PRO A 47 15.30 -11.88 -6.37
N ALA A 48 15.10 -13.09 -5.84
CA ALA A 48 15.17 -14.31 -6.66
C ALA A 48 13.83 -15.02 -6.92
N ASP A 49 12.87 -15.03 -5.98
CA ASP A 49 11.66 -15.87 -6.10
C ASP A 49 10.32 -15.14 -5.88
N ASP A 50 10.32 -13.93 -5.29
CA ASP A 50 9.05 -13.25 -4.94
C ASP A 50 8.57 -12.25 -6.01
N ILE A 51 9.45 -11.69 -6.84
CA ILE A 51 9.07 -10.64 -7.82
C ILE A 51 8.29 -11.24 -8.98
N GLU A 52 8.79 -12.32 -9.59
CA GLU A 52 8.14 -12.95 -10.73
C GLU A 52 6.77 -13.51 -10.35
N ALA A 53 6.68 -14.21 -9.21
CA ALA A 53 5.42 -14.73 -8.67
C ALA A 53 4.42 -13.61 -8.34
N ALA A 54 4.88 -12.48 -7.79
CA ALA A 54 4.01 -11.33 -7.52
C ALA A 54 3.48 -10.70 -8.81
N LEU A 55 4.33 -10.52 -9.82
CA LEU A 55 3.92 -9.97 -11.11
C LEU A 55 2.97 -10.93 -11.86
N GLU A 56 3.19 -12.24 -11.74
CA GLU A 56 2.29 -13.25 -12.30
C GLU A 56 0.91 -13.21 -11.61
N LEU A 57 0.89 -13.10 -10.27
CA LEU A 57 -0.34 -12.94 -9.50
C LEU A 57 -1.10 -11.67 -9.93
N GLU A 58 -0.40 -10.55 -10.08
CA GLU A 58 -0.99 -9.28 -10.54
C GLU A 58 -1.63 -9.42 -11.93
N LEU A 59 -0.91 -10.00 -12.89
CA LEU A 59 -1.43 -10.21 -14.24
C LEU A 59 -2.60 -11.20 -14.25
N THR A 60 -2.55 -12.24 -13.42
CA THR A 60 -3.63 -13.22 -13.29
C THR A 60 -4.89 -12.58 -12.69
N PHE A 61 -4.72 -11.75 -11.66
CA PHE A 61 -5.79 -10.96 -11.07
C PHE A 61 -6.40 -9.99 -12.10
N LEU A 62 -5.58 -9.22 -12.81
CA LEU A 62 -6.06 -8.29 -13.83
C LEU A 62 -6.78 -9.01 -14.96
N ALA A 63 -6.27 -10.16 -15.40
CA ALA A 63 -6.96 -10.96 -16.40
C ALA A 63 -8.33 -11.44 -15.87
N ALA A 64 -8.38 -12.00 -14.66
CA ALA A 64 -9.65 -12.40 -14.04
C ALA A 64 -10.62 -11.22 -13.92
N LEU A 65 -10.14 -10.03 -13.54
CA LEU A 65 -10.95 -8.81 -13.39
C LEU A 65 -11.54 -8.37 -14.73
N LEU A 66 -10.73 -8.30 -15.78
CA LEU A 66 -11.17 -7.79 -17.08
C LEU A 66 -12.12 -8.74 -17.82
N PHE A 67 -12.05 -10.04 -17.52
CA PHE A 67 -12.95 -11.05 -18.08
C PHE A 67 -14.12 -11.42 -17.14
N ALA A 68 -14.20 -10.84 -15.94
CA ALA A 68 -15.30 -11.08 -15.02
C ALA A 68 -16.59 -10.38 -15.45
N PRO A 69 -17.77 -10.93 -15.09
CA PRO A 69 -19.03 -10.21 -15.14
C PRO A 69 -18.96 -8.91 -14.35
N ALA A 70 -19.55 -7.84 -14.88
CA ALA A 70 -19.49 -6.49 -14.28
C ALA A 70 -19.99 -6.46 -12.83
N ALA A 71 -20.98 -7.29 -12.48
CA ALA A 71 -21.49 -7.39 -11.12
C ALA A 71 -20.44 -7.94 -10.14
N ILE A 72 -19.72 -9.00 -10.54
CA ILE A 72 -18.66 -9.63 -9.71
C ILE A 72 -17.47 -8.69 -9.61
N ALA A 73 -17.03 -8.10 -10.73
CA ALA A 73 -15.93 -7.13 -10.75
C ALA A 73 -16.22 -5.96 -9.79
N ARG A 74 -17.44 -5.40 -9.84
CA ARG A 74 -17.84 -4.32 -8.92
C ARG A 74 -17.82 -4.77 -7.46
N GLN A 75 -18.42 -5.92 -7.13
CA GLN A 75 -18.44 -6.42 -5.76
C GLN A 75 -17.04 -6.61 -5.19
N VAL A 76 -16.12 -7.19 -5.97
CA VAL A 76 -14.73 -7.41 -5.55
C VAL A 76 -14.00 -6.08 -5.37
N ILE A 77 -14.09 -5.14 -6.32
CA ILE A 77 -13.43 -3.83 -6.19
C ILE A 77 -13.95 -3.07 -4.97
N THR A 78 -15.27 -3.02 -4.78
CA THR A 78 -15.88 -2.38 -3.61
C THR A 78 -15.43 -3.05 -2.31
N ALA A 79 -15.27 -4.38 -2.27
CA ALA A 79 -14.76 -5.07 -1.09
C ALA A 79 -13.28 -4.77 -0.78
N VAL A 80 -12.46 -4.46 -1.80
CA VAL A 80 -11.02 -4.22 -1.64
C VAL A 80 -10.72 -2.75 -1.34
N ILE A 81 -11.24 -1.81 -2.12
CA ILE A 81 -10.90 -0.38 -2.04
C ILE A 81 -12.10 0.54 -1.74
N GLY A 82 -13.28 -0.03 -1.50
CA GLY A 82 -14.50 0.75 -1.29
C GLY A 82 -14.99 1.47 -2.55
N THR A 83 -15.71 2.57 -2.35
CA THR A 83 -16.10 3.50 -3.42
C THR A 83 -15.37 4.82 -3.24
N ARG A 84 -14.85 5.40 -4.33
CA ARG A 84 -14.04 6.65 -4.29
C ARG A 84 -14.79 7.89 -3.79
N ASP A 85 -16.10 7.82 -3.57
CA ASP A 85 -16.95 8.94 -3.16
C ASP A 85 -17.07 9.09 -1.64
N GLU A 86 -16.47 8.18 -0.85
CA GLU A 86 -16.55 8.25 0.60
C GLU A 86 -15.56 9.28 1.18
N SER A 87 -16.12 10.38 1.71
CA SER A 87 -15.35 11.48 2.32
C SER A 87 -14.74 11.14 3.69
N ALA A 88 -14.96 9.92 4.20
CA ALA A 88 -14.44 9.44 5.48
C ALA A 88 -13.61 8.18 5.25
N PRO A 89 -12.47 8.02 5.98
CA PRO A 89 -11.66 6.82 5.87
C PRO A 89 -12.43 5.62 6.43
N ASP A 90 -12.92 4.75 5.55
CA ASP A 90 -13.46 3.46 5.95
C ASP A 90 -12.29 2.52 6.31
N LEU A 91 -12.22 2.17 7.59
CA LEU A 91 -11.19 1.26 8.11
C LEU A 91 -11.37 -0.19 7.66
N THR A 92 -12.49 -0.51 7.00
CA THR A 92 -12.81 -1.86 6.53
C THR A 92 -12.30 -2.19 5.13
N VAL A 93 -11.86 -1.19 4.37
CA VAL A 93 -11.30 -1.31 3.02
C VAL A 93 -9.91 -0.69 2.93
N LEU A 94 -9.15 -1.04 1.89
CA LEU A 94 -7.88 -0.38 1.60
C LEU A 94 -8.10 1.09 1.19
N PRO A 95 -7.23 2.00 1.62
CA PRO A 95 -7.23 3.39 1.14
C PRO A 95 -7.17 3.45 -0.39
N VAL A 96 -7.89 4.40 -0.99
CA VAL A 96 -8.01 4.54 -2.46
C VAL A 96 -6.65 4.74 -3.13
N ASP A 97 -5.71 5.39 -2.45
CA ASP A 97 -4.36 5.68 -2.99
C ASP A 97 -3.35 4.55 -2.75
N THR A 98 -3.81 3.40 -2.26
CA THR A 98 -2.94 2.25 -1.96
C THR A 98 -2.26 1.71 -3.22
N THR A 99 -0.93 1.63 -3.18
CA THR A 99 -0.10 0.99 -4.21
C THR A 99 -0.13 -0.54 -4.08
N LEU A 100 -1.28 -1.13 -4.44
CA LEU A 100 -1.49 -2.57 -4.38
C LEU A 100 -0.49 -3.34 -5.27
N PHE A 101 -0.26 -2.82 -6.48
CA PHE A 101 0.58 -3.42 -7.51
C PHE A 101 2.04 -2.98 -7.37
N LEU A 102 2.94 -3.93 -7.56
CA LEU A 102 4.37 -3.75 -7.80
C LEU A 102 4.63 -3.27 -9.23
N GLY A 103 3.93 -3.84 -10.21
CA GLY A 103 4.09 -3.48 -11.62
C GLY A 103 3.46 -2.11 -11.93
N PRO A 104 4.22 -1.09 -12.35
CA PRO A 104 3.66 0.24 -12.63
C PRO A 104 2.64 0.18 -13.78
N ALA A 105 2.87 -0.65 -14.80
CA ALA A 105 1.91 -0.87 -15.87
C ALA A 105 0.60 -1.54 -15.37
N ASN A 106 0.72 -2.51 -14.45
CA ASN A 106 -0.42 -3.22 -13.86
C ASN A 106 -1.28 -2.26 -13.03
N ARG A 107 -0.63 -1.36 -12.27
CA ARG A 107 -1.31 -0.28 -11.54
C ARG A 107 -2.14 0.61 -12.48
N LEU A 108 -1.57 1.09 -13.58
CA LEU A 108 -2.29 1.93 -14.53
C LEU A 108 -3.51 1.22 -15.16
N ILE A 109 -3.37 -0.08 -15.45
CA ILE A 109 -4.46 -0.91 -15.97
C ILE A 109 -5.57 -1.05 -14.91
N PHE A 110 -5.19 -1.31 -13.66
CA PHE A 110 -6.13 -1.38 -12.54
C PHE A 110 -6.89 -0.06 -12.34
N ASP A 111 -6.18 1.07 -12.33
CA ASP A 111 -6.77 2.40 -12.14
C ASP A 111 -7.80 2.72 -13.23
N ALA A 112 -7.51 2.35 -14.49
CA ALA A 112 -8.44 2.47 -15.60
C ALA A 112 -9.67 1.56 -15.43
N ALA A 113 -9.48 0.32 -14.97
CA ALA A 113 -10.57 -0.63 -14.70
C ALA A 113 -11.49 -0.15 -13.57
N VAL A 114 -10.92 0.31 -12.45
CA VAL A 114 -11.65 0.89 -11.32
C VAL A 114 -12.48 2.09 -11.79
N THR A 115 -11.87 2.99 -12.56
CA THR A 115 -12.57 4.17 -13.09
C THR A 115 -13.79 3.79 -13.95
N LEU A 116 -13.66 2.77 -14.81
CA LEU A 116 -14.80 2.29 -15.60
C LEU A 116 -15.89 1.68 -14.71
N ILE A 117 -15.52 0.91 -13.69
CA ILE A 117 -16.46 0.28 -12.76
C ILE A 117 -17.24 1.32 -11.95
N ASP A 118 -16.54 2.36 -11.49
CA ASP A 118 -17.11 3.51 -10.76
C ASP A 118 -18.10 4.28 -11.65
N GLU A 119 -17.77 4.46 -12.93
CA GLU A 119 -18.67 5.05 -13.94
C GLU A 119 -19.87 4.14 -14.31
N GLY A 120 -19.94 2.93 -13.74
CA GLY A 120 -20.99 1.96 -14.03
C GLY A 120 -20.78 1.16 -15.33
N THR A 121 -19.63 1.34 -15.99
CA THR A 121 -19.25 0.70 -17.25
C THR A 121 -18.51 -0.62 -16.98
N PRO A 122 -18.69 -1.68 -17.80
CA PRO A 122 -17.91 -2.90 -17.63
C PRO A 122 -16.41 -2.65 -17.94
N ALA A 123 -15.52 -3.16 -17.09
CA ALA A 123 -14.07 -3.07 -17.30
C ALA A 123 -13.57 -4.16 -18.26
N THR A 124 -14.08 -4.22 -19.49
CA THR A 124 -13.59 -5.18 -20.48
C THR A 124 -12.21 -4.79 -21.01
N PRO A 125 -11.40 -5.73 -21.55
CA PRO A 125 -10.07 -5.39 -22.06
C PRO A 125 -10.11 -4.30 -23.14
N GLN A 126 -11.13 -4.29 -24.00
CA GLN A 126 -11.29 -3.30 -25.07
C GLN A 126 -11.58 -1.90 -24.52
N LEU A 127 -12.43 -1.80 -23.49
CA LEU A 127 -12.79 -0.51 -22.89
C LEU A 127 -11.65 0.05 -22.04
N VAL A 128 -10.94 -0.82 -21.31
CA VAL A 128 -9.72 -0.44 -20.60
C VAL A 128 -8.64 0.03 -21.57
N GLN A 129 -8.42 -0.69 -22.68
CA GLN A 129 -7.46 -0.28 -23.71
C GLN A 129 -7.83 1.07 -24.33
N ALA A 130 -9.12 1.31 -24.61
CA ALA A 130 -9.59 2.60 -25.11
C ALA A 130 -9.27 3.72 -24.11
N ARG A 131 -9.61 3.53 -22.83
CA ARG A 131 -9.35 4.51 -21.76
C ARG A 131 -7.85 4.82 -21.61
N LEU A 132 -7.00 3.79 -21.63
CA LEU A 132 -5.55 3.95 -21.56
C LEU A 132 -4.98 4.67 -22.80
N THR A 133 -5.62 4.51 -23.95
CA THR A 133 -5.25 5.22 -25.19
C THR A 133 -5.62 6.69 -25.09
N ASP A 134 -6.82 7.01 -24.62
CA ASP A 134 -7.29 8.39 -24.43
C ASP A 134 -6.40 9.16 -23.43
N GLN A 135 -5.87 8.46 -22.42
CA GLN A 135 -4.94 9.00 -21.43
C GLN A 135 -3.47 9.05 -21.90
N ASN A 136 -3.17 8.67 -23.14
CA ASN A 136 -1.81 8.55 -23.68
C ASN A 136 -0.89 7.56 -22.92
N LEU A 137 -1.47 6.59 -22.21
CA LEU A 137 -0.77 5.58 -21.43
C LEU A 137 -0.52 4.28 -22.21
N HIS A 138 -1.07 4.14 -23.42
CA HIS A 138 -0.99 2.93 -24.24
C HIS A 138 0.42 2.35 -24.38
N ARG A 139 1.45 3.19 -24.61
CA ARG A 139 2.84 2.71 -24.76
C ARG A 139 3.36 2.03 -23.50
N HIS A 140 3.00 2.53 -22.32
CA HIS A 140 3.48 2.04 -21.02
C HIS A 140 2.78 0.74 -20.61
N THR A 141 1.53 0.54 -21.06
CA THR A 141 0.69 -0.60 -20.66
C THR A 141 0.59 -1.68 -21.74
N LYS A 142 1.11 -1.45 -22.94
CA LYS A 142 0.97 -2.35 -24.10
C LYS A 142 1.35 -3.81 -23.80
N ASN A 143 2.53 -4.04 -23.22
CA ASN A 143 3.00 -5.41 -22.98
C ASN A 143 2.13 -6.12 -21.94
N ALA A 144 1.82 -5.45 -20.82
CA ALA A 144 0.94 -6.01 -19.80
C ALA A 144 -0.48 -6.29 -20.34
N MET A 145 -1.06 -5.40 -21.15
CA MET A 145 -2.34 -5.64 -21.81
C MET A 145 -2.30 -6.82 -22.78
N LEU A 146 -1.21 -6.99 -23.54
CA LEU A 146 -1.02 -8.15 -24.40
C LEU A 146 -0.92 -9.44 -23.58
N ASP A 147 -0.16 -9.43 -22.48
CA ASP A 147 -0.02 -10.58 -21.58
C ASP A 147 -1.33 -10.92 -20.84
N ILE A 148 -2.24 -9.96 -20.68
CA ILE A 148 -3.58 -10.19 -20.13
C ILE A 148 -4.50 -10.83 -21.18
N ILE A 149 -4.52 -10.29 -22.40
CA ILE A 149 -5.46 -10.71 -23.46
C ILE A 149 -5.01 -12.02 -24.11
N SER A 150 -3.71 -12.19 -24.28
CA SER A 150 -3.08 -13.30 -25.01
C SER A 150 -1.80 -13.73 -24.29
N PRO A 151 -1.91 -14.36 -23.11
CA PRO A 151 -0.74 -14.79 -22.36
C PRO A 151 0.07 -15.83 -23.15
N ALA A 152 1.40 -15.69 -23.13
CA ALA A 152 2.31 -16.62 -23.81
C ALA A 152 2.24 -18.05 -23.23
N THR A 153 1.88 -18.16 -21.95
CA THR A 153 1.66 -19.42 -21.24
C THR A 153 0.21 -19.46 -20.76
N PRO A 154 -0.54 -20.57 -20.97
CA PRO A 154 -1.91 -20.68 -20.48
C PRO A 154 -1.96 -20.48 -18.96
N ARG A 155 -2.66 -19.45 -18.51
CA ARG A 155 -2.95 -19.25 -17.08
C ARG A 155 -4.21 -20.01 -16.71
N ALA A 156 -4.29 -20.49 -15.48
CA ALA A 156 -5.52 -21.00 -14.90
C ALA A 156 -6.48 -19.84 -14.59
N THR A 157 -6.84 -19.03 -15.58
CA THR A 157 -7.93 -18.07 -15.45
C THR A 157 -9.23 -18.83 -15.70
N VAL A 158 -9.90 -19.21 -14.62
CA VAL A 158 -11.19 -19.89 -14.73
C VAL A 158 -12.16 -18.96 -15.46
N VAL A 159 -12.77 -19.50 -16.52
CA VAL A 159 -13.75 -18.84 -17.37
C VAL A 159 -14.78 -18.12 -16.51
N GLY A 160 -14.96 -16.81 -16.75
CA GLY A 160 -16.00 -16.00 -16.10
C GLY A 160 -15.63 -15.39 -14.75
N GLY A 161 -14.35 -15.36 -14.37
CA GLY A 161 -13.90 -14.60 -13.19
C GLY A 161 -14.31 -15.22 -11.85
N ALA A 162 -14.59 -16.52 -11.81
CA ALA A 162 -14.99 -17.23 -10.59
C ALA A 162 -13.93 -17.16 -9.48
N ASP A 163 -12.65 -17.14 -9.85
CA ASP A 163 -11.54 -17.04 -8.90
C ASP A 163 -11.22 -15.60 -8.49
N LEU A 164 -11.93 -14.59 -9.04
CA LEU A 164 -11.60 -13.19 -8.82
C LEU A 164 -11.56 -12.81 -7.32
N PRO A 165 -12.51 -13.24 -6.45
CA PRO A 165 -12.42 -12.95 -5.02
C PRO A 165 -11.19 -13.60 -4.35
N HIS A 166 -10.82 -14.80 -4.79
CA HIS A 166 -9.65 -15.51 -4.26
C HIS A 166 -8.34 -14.85 -4.68
N LEU A 167 -8.23 -14.45 -5.96
CA LEU A 167 -7.08 -13.72 -6.48
C LEU A 167 -6.94 -12.34 -5.84
N ALA A 168 -8.07 -11.65 -5.59
CA ALA A 168 -8.07 -10.39 -4.85
C ALA A 168 -7.52 -10.58 -3.43
N ALA A 169 -7.97 -11.61 -2.71
CA ALA A 169 -7.47 -11.90 -1.36
C ALA A 169 -5.97 -12.23 -1.36
N ALA A 170 -5.50 -13.02 -2.33
CA ALA A 170 -4.09 -13.32 -2.48
C ALA A 170 -3.25 -12.06 -2.78
N LEU A 171 -3.74 -11.16 -3.63
CA LEU A 171 -3.07 -9.90 -3.96
C LEU A 171 -2.97 -8.98 -2.73
N VAL A 172 -4.04 -8.87 -1.95
CA VAL A 172 -4.07 -8.13 -0.68
C VAL A 172 -3.09 -8.74 0.32
N ASP A 173 -3.07 -10.07 0.47
CA ASP A 173 -2.13 -10.76 1.35
C ASP A 173 -0.66 -10.54 0.93
N ALA A 174 -0.37 -10.56 -0.37
CA ALA A 174 0.96 -10.28 -0.90
C ALA A 174 1.39 -8.83 -0.62
N TRP A 175 0.47 -7.87 -0.77
CA TRP A 175 0.70 -6.46 -0.44
C TRP A 175 0.98 -6.25 1.04
N TYR A 176 0.17 -6.85 1.93
CA TYR A 176 0.43 -6.77 3.37
C TYR A 176 1.78 -7.40 3.73
N ARG A 177 2.13 -8.56 3.18
CA ARG A 177 3.45 -9.20 3.42
C ARG A 177 4.60 -8.28 3.01
N ARG A 178 4.49 -7.60 1.87
CA ARG A 178 5.45 -6.56 1.45
C ARG A 178 5.54 -5.42 2.47
N GLY A 179 4.40 -4.86 2.87
CA GLY A 179 4.33 -3.80 3.88
C GLY A 179 4.97 -4.21 5.22
N TYR A 180 4.74 -5.44 5.70
CA TYR A 180 5.38 -5.98 6.90
C TYR A 180 6.90 -6.06 6.78
N ARG A 181 7.43 -6.48 5.62
CA ARG A 181 8.88 -6.51 5.37
C ARG A 181 9.48 -5.10 5.34
N ALA A 182 8.76 -4.14 4.75
CA ALA A 182 9.12 -2.72 4.78
C ALA A 182 9.24 -2.20 6.22
N LEU A 183 8.23 -2.51 7.02
CA LEU A 183 8.13 -2.14 8.42
C LEU A 183 9.31 -2.67 9.24
N VAL A 184 9.64 -3.95 9.08
CA VAL A 184 10.78 -4.59 9.77
C VAL A 184 12.11 -3.98 9.32
N THR A 185 12.27 -3.67 8.04
CA THR A 185 13.47 -2.99 7.52
C THR A 185 13.62 -1.60 8.14
N ARG A 186 12.53 -0.82 8.17
CA ARG A 186 12.49 0.52 8.79
C ARG A 186 12.85 0.45 10.28
N MET A 187 12.34 -0.54 11.01
CA MET A 187 12.73 -0.75 12.40
C MET A 187 14.24 -0.96 12.58
N HIS A 188 14.84 -1.82 11.75
CA HIS A 188 16.28 -2.08 11.82
C HIS A 188 17.09 -0.80 11.59
N GLN A 189 16.67 0.04 10.64
CA GLN A 189 17.30 1.33 10.39
C GLN A 189 17.14 2.30 11.57
N MET A 190 15.97 2.33 12.21
CA MET A 190 15.72 3.20 13.37
C MET A 190 16.55 2.82 14.58
N ILE A 191 16.72 1.51 14.86
CA ILE A 191 17.61 1.02 15.93
C ILE A 191 19.05 1.50 15.72
N ALA A 192 19.50 1.62 14.48
CA ALA A 192 20.87 2.05 14.16
C ALA A 192 21.07 3.57 14.23
N THR A 193 20.00 4.37 14.18
CA THR A 193 20.08 5.83 13.93
C THR A 193 19.50 6.71 15.03
N ARG A 194 18.70 6.15 15.95
CA ARG A 194 17.95 6.91 16.96
C ARG A 194 18.42 6.65 18.39
N PRO A 195 18.31 7.64 19.30
CA PRO A 195 18.63 7.47 20.70
C PRO A 195 17.62 6.56 21.42
N VAL A 196 18.07 5.84 22.46
CA VAL A 196 17.35 4.72 23.06
C VAL A 196 16.01 5.12 23.71
N ASP A 197 15.94 6.33 24.24
CA ASP A 197 14.76 6.92 24.89
C ASP A 197 13.61 7.22 23.92
N GLU A 198 13.90 7.45 22.64
CA GLU A 198 12.89 7.64 21.58
C GLU A 198 12.33 6.30 21.05
N LEU A 199 13.06 5.19 21.20
CA LEU A 199 12.70 3.90 20.62
C LEU A 199 11.35 3.39 21.14
N GLY A 200 11.04 3.57 22.43
CA GLY A 200 9.80 3.06 23.04
C GLY A 200 8.52 3.65 22.41
N GLY A 201 8.53 4.96 22.09
CA GLY A 201 7.42 5.62 21.40
C GLY A 201 7.23 5.08 19.98
N HIS A 202 8.34 4.85 19.26
CA HIS A 202 8.31 4.29 17.92
C HIS A 202 7.78 2.85 17.89
N TRP A 203 8.18 2.00 18.83
CA TRP A 203 7.63 0.64 18.97
C TRP A 203 6.12 0.65 19.20
N THR A 204 5.63 1.57 20.02
CA THR A 204 4.21 1.71 20.32
C THR A 204 3.42 2.14 19.08
N ALA A 205 3.91 3.14 18.35
CA ALA A 205 3.28 3.59 17.10
C ALA A 205 3.25 2.47 16.04
N LEU A 206 4.35 1.73 15.92
CA LEU A 206 4.48 0.65 14.95
C LEU A 206 3.54 -0.52 15.21
N THR A 207 3.45 -0.93 16.48
CA THR A 207 2.55 -2.01 16.90
C THR A 207 1.08 -1.61 16.74
N ALA A 208 0.73 -0.36 17.04
CA ALA A 208 -0.60 0.17 16.76
C ALA A 208 -0.94 0.13 15.27
N HIS A 209 -0.01 0.56 14.41
CA HIS A 209 -0.18 0.50 12.96
C HIS A 209 -0.36 -0.94 12.46
N GLN A 210 0.47 -1.86 12.94
CA GLN A 210 0.41 -3.27 12.61
C GLN A 210 -0.93 -3.92 12.98
N GLN A 211 -1.48 -3.60 14.16
CA GLN A 211 -2.78 -4.11 14.58
C GLN A 211 -3.93 -3.56 13.73
N THR A 212 -3.89 -2.28 13.36
CA THR A 212 -4.88 -1.67 12.47
C THR A 212 -4.83 -2.29 11.08
N ALA A 213 -3.63 -2.44 10.52
CA ALA A 213 -3.38 -3.10 9.25
C ALA A 213 -3.94 -4.54 9.24
N GLU A 214 -3.68 -5.33 10.29
CA GLU A 214 -4.16 -6.71 10.38
C GLU A 214 -5.69 -6.78 10.50
N ARG A 215 -6.31 -5.91 11.30
CA ARG A 215 -7.78 -5.83 11.41
C ARG A 215 -8.43 -5.54 10.06
N ARG A 216 -7.86 -4.61 9.29
CA ARG A 216 -8.35 -4.30 7.94
C ARG A 216 -8.15 -5.48 6.99
N ARG A 217 -6.97 -6.10 6.98
CA ARG A 217 -6.68 -7.28 6.15
C ARG A 217 -7.72 -8.38 6.35
N LEU A 218 -8.02 -8.71 7.60
CA LEU A 218 -9.03 -9.71 7.95
C LEU A 218 -10.43 -9.29 7.48
N THR A 219 -10.78 -8.01 7.64
CA THR A 219 -12.08 -7.49 7.21
C THR A 219 -12.25 -7.56 5.70
N VAL A 220 -11.25 -7.13 4.92
CA VAL A 220 -11.25 -7.24 3.46
C VAL A 220 -11.39 -8.70 3.03
N ARG A 221 -10.64 -9.61 3.67
CA ARG A 221 -10.70 -11.04 3.38
C ARG A 221 -12.07 -11.64 3.69
N ASP A 222 -12.68 -11.26 4.80
CA ASP A 222 -14.02 -11.71 5.18
C ASP A 222 -15.08 -11.18 4.21
N ASN A 223 -14.93 -9.95 3.71
CA ASN A 223 -15.80 -9.39 2.68
C ASN A 223 -15.66 -10.14 1.35
N LEU A 224 -14.44 -10.44 0.93
CA LEU A 224 -14.15 -11.20 -0.28
C LEU A 224 -14.67 -12.65 -0.21
N ALA A 225 -14.62 -13.28 0.96
CA ALA A 225 -15.11 -14.66 1.15
C ALA A 225 -16.64 -14.79 1.08
N ARG A 226 -17.39 -13.69 1.06
CA ARG A 226 -18.86 -13.66 0.98
C ARG A 226 -19.38 -13.47 -0.45
N ILE A 227 -18.49 -13.21 -1.41
CA ILE A 227 -18.79 -13.06 -2.84
C ILE A 227 -18.67 -14.42 -3.52
#